data_AF-A0AAN6NA61-F1
#
_entry.id   AF-A0AAN6NA61-F1
#
_cell.length_a   1.000
_cell.length_b   1.000
_cell.length_c   1.000
_cell.angle_alpha   90.00
_cell.angle_beta   90.00
_cell.angle_gamma   90.00
#
_symmetry.space_group_name_H-M   'P 1'
#
loop_
_entity.id
_entity.type
_entity.pdbx_description
1 polymer ?
#
loop_
_entity_poly.entity_id
_entity_poly.type
_entity_poly.pdbx_seq_one_letter_code
_entity_poly.pdbx_strand_id
1 'polypeptide(L)'
;MRTSQVLVTAAAVLGTRAAVSLPRTGSSTNKALYFLDNNPAGASIVSLAISDCDGTLSDPVRTSTGGVGLYGLTSTGAPMTDTLFSQDSVVVSGNRLLTVSPGSNTLSLFTIDPTDPAKLTLAGKPVSTGGEFPNSVAFSHALHVACVLNTGSKAGISCFSVNHDNALTQVGAFFELPSISAAQKITPPTGPPNTGSDVLFNPSSSALFVTVKGDGTTPGYIYAFPVEAGCPVLTKAVVSRPAELMIDFSMSFLSDDRAVISDPTFGAALVDISPSLQVSVSKKVAVPGQKATCWTTFSGRFDAVFLFDGGNPNVTALDPVTGETKYTITGSAEAKGGFDAAVSGEYLYVLQGAAGISVFDLKGGVDNGKVPHLVQSLDLSGLGSRQGWQGLTVYPS
;
A
#
# COMPACT_ATOMS: atom_id res chain seq x y z
N MET A 1 -57.36 28.60 71.28
CA MET A 1 -56.20 28.54 72.19
C MET A 1 -54.96 28.42 71.34
N ARG A 2 -53.92 29.21 71.67
CA ARG A 2 -52.67 29.34 70.92
C ARG A 2 -51.94 27.99 70.82
N THR A 3 -51.48 27.65 69.63
CA THR A 3 -50.45 26.61 69.46
C THR A 3 -49.37 27.12 68.51
N SER A 4 -48.16 27.10 69.04
CA SER A 4 -46.96 27.76 68.55
C SER A 4 -46.39 27.10 67.29
N GLN A 5 -45.86 27.95 66.42
CA GLN A 5 -44.98 27.56 65.31
C GLN A 5 -43.67 27.00 65.86
N VAL A 6 -43.26 25.83 65.34
CA VAL A 6 -41.88 25.33 65.43
C VAL A 6 -41.36 25.25 64.01
N LEU A 7 -40.40 26.11 63.71
CA LEU A 7 -39.61 26.12 62.48
C LEU A 7 -38.58 24.98 62.57
N VAL A 8 -38.62 24.01 61.66
CA VAL A 8 -37.55 23.01 61.50
C VAL A 8 -36.76 23.36 60.25
N THR A 9 -35.54 23.83 60.44
CA THR A 9 -34.54 24.05 59.39
C THR A 9 -33.94 22.71 58.96
N ALA A 10 -34.22 22.28 57.73
CA ALA A 10 -33.54 21.16 57.10
C ALA A 10 -32.20 21.63 56.52
N ALA A 11 -31.09 21.22 57.12
CA ALA A 11 -29.76 21.39 56.55
C ALA A 11 -29.54 20.34 55.45
N ALA A 12 -29.43 20.78 54.20
CA ALA A 12 -29.04 19.94 53.07
C ALA A 12 -27.53 19.68 53.14
N VAL A 13 -27.14 18.43 53.39
CA VAL A 13 -25.75 17.97 53.25
C VAL A 13 -25.46 17.80 51.77
N LEU A 14 -24.78 18.78 51.17
CA LEU A 14 -24.18 18.69 49.85
C LEU A 14 -22.96 17.76 49.92
N GLY A 15 -23.18 16.48 49.61
CA GLY A 15 -22.10 15.54 49.35
C GLY A 15 -21.43 15.86 48.03
N THR A 16 -20.24 16.47 48.06
CA THR A 16 -19.36 16.62 46.90
C THR A 16 -18.85 15.24 46.47
N ARG A 17 -19.47 14.66 45.44
CA ARG A 17 -18.85 13.55 44.70
C ARG A 17 -17.65 14.12 43.94
N ALA A 18 -16.46 13.91 44.48
CA ALA A 18 -15.24 14.01 43.70
C ALA A 18 -15.35 13.00 42.55
N ALA A 19 -15.53 13.51 41.33
CA ALA A 19 -15.38 12.71 40.13
C ALA A 19 -13.89 12.33 40.05
N VAL A 20 -13.56 11.12 40.47
CA VAL A 20 -12.28 10.50 40.15
C VAL A 20 -12.27 10.33 38.63
N SER A 21 -11.57 11.23 37.94
CA SER A 21 -11.22 11.00 36.54
C SER A 21 -10.30 9.78 36.52
N LEU A 22 -10.86 8.62 36.18
CA LEU A 22 -10.05 7.49 35.76
C LEU A 22 -9.12 8.00 34.64
N PRO A 23 -7.80 7.75 34.70
CA PRO A 23 -6.97 8.01 33.55
C PRO A 23 -7.55 7.19 32.42
N ARG A 24 -7.97 7.87 31.35
CA ARG A 24 -8.22 7.21 30.08
C ARG A 24 -6.86 6.63 29.69
N THR A 25 -6.64 5.35 29.96
CA THR A 25 -5.54 4.59 29.38
C THR A 25 -5.85 4.45 27.90
N GLY A 26 -5.74 5.57 27.17
CA GLY A 26 -5.53 5.52 25.75
C GLY A 26 -4.15 4.92 25.60
N SER A 27 -4.08 3.66 25.17
CA SER A 27 -2.88 3.16 24.54
C SER A 27 -2.59 4.12 23.37
N SER A 28 -1.67 5.06 23.53
CA SER A 28 -1.07 5.73 22.39
C SER A 28 -0.31 4.65 21.65
N THR A 29 -0.98 4.03 20.67
CA THR A 29 -0.33 3.05 19.80
C THR A 29 0.68 3.84 18.98
N ASN A 30 1.97 3.64 19.25
CA ASN A 30 3.01 4.27 18.44
C ASN A 30 2.83 3.85 16.99
N LYS A 31 2.99 4.81 16.08
CA LYS A 31 2.76 4.63 14.65
C LYS A 31 4.02 4.91 13.88
N ALA A 32 4.18 4.24 12.73
CA ALA A 32 5.28 4.51 11.82
C ALA A 32 4.86 4.35 10.36
N LEU A 33 5.57 5.05 9.49
CA LEU A 33 5.48 5.00 8.04
C LEU A 33 6.74 4.34 7.49
N TYR A 34 6.60 3.53 6.45
CA TYR A 34 7.73 2.83 5.82
C TYR A 34 7.67 2.92 4.30
N PHE A 35 8.84 3.07 3.68
CA PHE A 35 9.02 2.86 2.24
C PHE A 35 10.36 2.17 1.97
N LEU A 36 10.46 1.51 0.82
CA LEU A 36 11.68 0.86 0.36
C LEU A 36 12.58 1.88 -0.35
N ASP A 37 13.83 2.00 0.08
CA ASP A 37 14.92 2.53 -0.75
C ASP A 37 15.57 1.37 -1.53
N ASN A 38 15.15 1.22 -2.79
CA ASN A 38 15.59 0.24 -3.78
C ASN A 38 17.00 0.54 -4.34
N ASN A 39 17.95 0.94 -3.49
CA ASN A 39 19.26 1.39 -3.92
C ASN A 39 20.16 0.20 -4.36
N PRO A 40 20.76 0.22 -5.58
CA PRO A 40 21.68 -0.81 -6.05
C PRO A 40 22.94 -0.99 -5.20
N ALA A 41 23.34 0.01 -4.41
CA ALA A 41 24.45 -0.10 -3.47
C ALA A 41 24.07 -0.78 -2.14
N GLY A 42 22.78 -1.04 -1.90
CA GLY A 42 22.27 -1.64 -0.68
C GLY A 42 20.83 -1.18 -0.43
N ALA A 43 19.90 -2.13 -0.42
CA ALA A 43 18.49 -1.81 -0.17
C ALA A 43 18.24 -1.61 1.33
N SER A 44 17.33 -0.69 1.64
CA SER A 44 16.94 -0.40 3.03
C SER A 44 15.48 -0.01 3.12
N ILE A 45 14.84 -0.27 4.26
CA ILE A 45 13.58 0.36 4.63
C ILE A 45 13.88 1.68 5.32
N VAL A 46 13.25 2.74 4.85
CA VAL A 46 13.20 4.03 5.55
C VAL A 46 11.96 4.04 6.41
N SER A 47 12.14 4.29 7.71
CA SER A 47 11.09 4.31 8.72
C SER A 47 10.96 5.72 9.30
N LEU A 48 9.74 6.21 9.47
CA LEU A 48 9.46 7.50 10.10
C LEU A 48 8.39 7.32 11.16
N ALA A 49 8.59 7.83 12.37
CA ALA A 49 7.54 7.83 13.38
C ALA A 49 6.43 8.80 12.97
N ILE A 50 5.17 8.41 13.20
CA ILE A 50 4.00 9.25 12.96
C ILE A 50 3.56 9.83 14.31
N SER A 51 3.48 11.16 14.38
CA SER A 51 2.95 11.90 15.52
C SER A 51 1.48 11.58 15.75
N ASP A 52 1.14 11.13 16.97
CA ASP A 52 -0.25 10.92 17.38
C ASP A 52 -1.05 12.22 17.51
N CYS A 53 -0.37 13.38 17.58
CA CYS A 53 -1.03 14.67 17.77
C CYS A 53 -1.56 15.27 16.47
N ASP A 54 -0.76 15.18 15.40
CA ASP A 54 -1.01 15.92 14.15
C ASP A 54 -0.66 15.15 12.88
N GLY A 55 -0.27 13.87 12.99
CA GLY A 55 0.07 13.02 11.85
C GLY A 55 1.40 13.38 11.19
N THR A 56 2.16 14.35 11.71
CA THR A 56 3.46 14.70 11.15
C THR A 56 4.49 13.59 11.33
N LEU A 57 5.47 13.57 10.44
CA LEU A 57 6.53 12.57 10.37
C LEU A 57 7.81 13.07 11.02
N SER A 58 8.49 12.17 11.74
CA SER A 58 9.80 12.39 12.34
C SER A 58 10.93 12.39 11.31
N ASP A 59 12.17 12.59 11.79
CA ASP A 59 13.36 12.27 11.02
C ASP A 59 13.40 10.77 10.65
N PRO A 60 13.97 10.44 9.48
CA PRO A 60 14.00 9.08 8.96
C PRO A 60 15.07 8.19 9.61
N VAL A 61 14.75 6.91 9.79
CA VAL A 61 15.68 5.84 10.18
C VAL A 61 15.82 4.84 9.03
N ARG A 62 17.05 4.52 8.63
CA ARG A 62 17.34 3.49 7.60
C ARG A 62 17.68 2.17 8.27
N THR A 63 16.97 1.11 7.88
CA THR A 63 17.27 -0.27 8.28
C THR A 63 17.56 -1.10 7.04
N SER A 64 18.74 -1.74 6.97
CA SER A 64 19.11 -2.54 5.80
C SER A 64 18.18 -3.74 5.62
N THR A 65 17.81 -4.05 4.36
CA THR A 65 17.12 -5.30 4.03
C THR A 65 18.07 -6.50 4.03
N GLY A 66 19.39 -6.27 4.01
CA GLY A 66 20.39 -7.32 3.76
C GLY A 66 20.49 -7.73 2.28
N GLY A 67 19.64 -7.18 1.41
CA GLY A 67 19.70 -7.33 -0.04
C GLY A 67 20.19 -6.06 -0.74
N VAL A 68 20.18 -6.09 -2.08
CA VAL A 68 20.49 -4.92 -2.92
C VAL A 68 19.33 -4.62 -3.86
N GLY A 69 19.15 -3.33 -4.16
CA GLY A 69 18.17 -2.88 -5.12
C GLY A 69 18.64 -3.03 -6.57
N LEU A 70 17.74 -2.73 -7.48
CA LEU A 70 17.98 -2.71 -8.93
C LEU A 70 16.87 -1.92 -9.60
N TYR A 71 17.23 -1.10 -10.57
CA TYR A 71 16.28 -0.24 -11.26
C TYR A 71 15.80 -0.86 -12.56
N GLY A 72 14.47 -0.89 -12.75
CA GLY A 72 13.87 -1.13 -14.05
C GLY A 72 14.25 -0.04 -15.04
N LEU A 73 14.25 -0.39 -16.32
CA LEU A 73 14.65 0.50 -17.41
C LEU A 73 13.43 1.00 -18.19
N THR A 74 13.54 2.19 -18.76
CA THR A 74 12.62 2.66 -19.79
C THR A 74 13.07 2.18 -21.18
N SER A 75 12.27 2.42 -22.22
CA SER A 75 12.62 2.09 -23.61
C SER A 75 13.91 2.76 -24.10
N THR A 76 14.38 3.83 -23.45
CA THR A 76 15.64 4.50 -23.76
C THR A 76 16.83 3.93 -22.98
N GLY A 77 16.61 2.92 -22.13
CA GLY A 77 17.63 2.32 -21.26
C GLY A 77 17.95 3.15 -20.01
N ALA A 78 17.22 4.24 -19.75
CA ALA A 78 17.38 5.05 -18.54
C ALA A 78 16.39 4.60 -17.46
N PRO A 79 16.77 4.64 -16.16
CA PRO A 79 15.84 4.40 -15.06
C PRO A 79 14.87 5.59 -14.89
N MET A 80 13.63 5.32 -14.49
CA MET A 80 12.63 6.36 -14.16
C MET A 80 12.47 6.56 -12.65
N THR A 81 11.57 7.44 -12.21
CA THR A 81 11.33 7.72 -10.77
C THR A 81 10.73 6.54 -10.02
N ASP A 82 9.80 5.83 -10.65
CA ASP A 82 9.35 4.52 -10.20
C ASP A 82 10.23 3.46 -10.83
N THR A 83 11.06 2.82 -10.01
CA THR A 83 12.05 1.86 -10.48
C THR A 83 11.56 0.42 -10.43
N LEU A 84 10.36 0.17 -9.89
CA LEU A 84 9.78 -1.17 -9.77
C LEU A 84 8.58 -1.40 -10.67
N PHE A 85 8.00 -0.33 -11.22
CA PHE A 85 6.81 -0.37 -12.05
C PHE A 85 5.63 -1.03 -11.32
N SER A 86 5.51 -0.87 -10.01
CA SER A 86 4.58 -1.66 -9.19
C SER A 86 4.01 -0.92 -8.00
N GLN A 87 3.05 -1.57 -7.36
CA GLN A 87 2.57 -1.28 -6.01
C GLN A 87 2.93 -2.44 -5.06
N ASP A 88 2.85 -2.19 -3.75
CA ASP A 88 3.07 -3.20 -2.69
C ASP A 88 4.48 -3.81 -2.65
N SER A 89 5.50 -3.00 -2.97
CA SER A 89 6.91 -3.43 -2.80
C SER A 89 7.33 -3.59 -1.33
N VAL A 90 6.55 -3.01 -0.41
CA VAL A 90 6.65 -3.15 1.04
C VAL A 90 5.25 -3.27 1.64
N VAL A 91 5.05 -4.24 2.53
CA VAL A 91 3.76 -4.46 3.21
C VAL A 91 3.96 -4.68 4.70
N VAL A 92 3.03 -4.16 5.49
CA VAL A 92 2.94 -4.38 6.94
C VAL A 92 1.72 -5.22 7.25
N SER A 93 1.85 -6.13 8.21
CA SER A 93 0.70 -6.82 8.81
C SER A 93 1.02 -7.32 10.21
N GLY A 94 0.21 -6.89 11.18
CA GLY A 94 0.55 -7.06 12.59
C GLY A 94 1.94 -6.46 12.86
N ASN A 95 2.78 -7.20 13.58
CA ASN A 95 4.13 -6.76 13.95
C ASN A 95 5.21 -7.21 12.94
N ARG A 96 4.84 -7.33 11.67
CA ARG A 96 5.73 -7.80 10.60
C ARG A 96 5.72 -6.83 9.44
N LEU A 97 6.89 -6.62 8.84
CA LEU A 97 7.04 -5.92 7.57
C LEU A 97 7.78 -6.83 6.59
N LEU A 98 7.26 -6.96 5.37
CA LEU A 98 7.92 -7.68 4.29
C LEU A 98 8.25 -6.72 3.16
N THR A 99 9.40 -6.93 2.51
CA THR A 99 9.84 -6.11 1.38
C THR A 99 10.67 -6.91 0.40
N VAL A 100 10.57 -6.55 -0.87
CA VAL A 100 11.40 -7.13 -1.93
C VAL A 100 12.74 -6.41 -2.07
N SER A 101 13.74 -7.06 -2.65
CA SER A 101 15.03 -6.47 -3.03
C SER A 101 15.45 -6.97 -4.41
N PRO A 102 15.08 -6.25 -5.50
CA PRO A 102 15.11 -6.76 -6.87
C PRO A 102 16.51 -7.10 -7.38
N GLY A 103 17.57 -6.42 -6.93
CA GLY A 103 18.93 -6.68 -7.41
C GLY A 103 19.55 -7.95 -6.83
N SER A 104 19.07 -8.36 -5.66
CA SER A 104 19.46 -9.63 -5.03
C SER A 104 18.47 -10.77 -5.26
N ASN A 105 17.32 -10.49 -5.89
CA ASN A 105 16.21 -11.44 -6.05
C ASN A 105 15.76 -12.05 -4.71
N THR A 106 15.61 -11.21 -3.67
CA THR A 106 15.25 -11.67 -2.32
C THR A 106 14.00 -11.01 -1.74
N LEU A 107 13.39 -11.74 -0.81
CA LEU A 107 12.37 -11.28 0.12
C LEU A 107 12.99 -11.14 1.51
N SER A 108 12.75 -10.00 2.15
CA SER A 108 13.18 -9.72 3.52
C SER A 108 11.97 -9.61 4.45
N LEU A 109 12.12 -10.09 5.69
CA LEU A 109 11.13 -9.97 6.74
C LEU A 109 11.73 -9.19 7.91
N PHE A 110 10.96 -8.27 8.45
CA PHE A 110 11.30 -7.51 9.66
C PHE A 110 10.26 -7.77 10.74
N THR A 111 10.70 -7.70 11.99
CA THR A 111 9.82 -7.57 13.15
C THR A 111 9.71 -6.10 13.55
N ILE A 112 8.49 -5.71 13.93
CA ILE A 112 8.17 -4.37 14.43
C ILE A 112 7.96 -4.47 15.94
N ASP A 113 8.71 -3.69 16.72
CA ASP A 113 8.43 -3.50 18.14
C ASP A 113 7.29 -2.48 18.29
N PRO A 114 6.12 -2.84 18.84
CA PRO A 114 5.00 -1.89 19.01
C PRO A 114 5.35 -0.67 19.86
N THR A 115 6.40 -0.76 20.69
CA THR A 115 6.84 0.33 21.56
C THR A 115 7.79 1.29 20.84
N ASP A 116 8.44 0.87 19.75
CA ASP A 116 9.30 1.71 18.92
C ASP A 116 9.24 1.25 17.45
N PRO A 117 8.10 1.45 16.76
CA PRO A 117 7.88 0.87 15.44
C PRO A 117 8.80 1.44 14.35
N ALA A 118 9.36 2.64 14.56
CA ALA A 118 10.33 3.22 13.64
C ALA A 118 11.68 2.47 13.62
N LYS A 119 11.93 1.58 14.59
CA LYS A 119 13.16 0.79 14.71
C LYS A 119 12.93 -0.67 14.35
N LEU A 120 12.98 -0.95 13.05
CA LEU A 120 12.83 -2.30 12.52
C LEU A 120 14.01 -3.22 12.89
N THR A 121 13.72 -4.51 13.06
CA THR A 121 14.74 -5.55 13.21
C THR A 121 14.59 -6.58 12.09
N LEU A 122 15.65 -6.79 11.29
CA LEU A 122 15.66 -7.79 10.24
C LEU A 122 15.58 -9.20 10.85
N ALA A 123 14.58 -9.97 10.44
CA ALA A 123 14.36 -11.33 10.90
C ALA A 123 15.12 -12.32 10.01
N GLY A 124 16.25 -12.82 10.52
CA GLY A 124 17.07 -13.78 9.79
C GLY A 124 17.77 -13.16 8.57
N LYS A 125 18.04 -13.99 7.55
CA LYS A 125 18.63 -13.56 6.27
C LYS A 125 17.54 -13.48 5.20
N PRO A 126 17.67 -12.57 4.22
CA PRO A 126 16.78 -12.55 3.06
C PRO A 126 16.78 -13.90 2.34
N VAL A 127 15.60 -14.31 1.87
CA VAL A 127 15.41 -15.58 1.15
C VAL A 127 15.26 -15.32 -0.34
N SER A 128 15.75 -16.23 -1.19
CA SER A 128 15.57 -16.11 -2.63
C SER A 128 14.08 -16.21 -2.99
N THR A 129 13.62 -15.35 -3.90
CA THR A 129 12.26 -15.39 -4.44
C THR A 129 12.09 -16.44 -5.53
N GLY A 130 13.16 -17.11 -5.93
CA GLY A 130 13.18 -18.09 -7.02
C GLY A 130 13.07 -17.49 -8.43
N GLY A 131 12.50 -16.29 -8.58
CA GLY A 131 12.43 -15.51 -9.81
C GLY A 131 13.49 -14.41 -9.90
N GLU A 132 13.32 -13.50 -10.85
CA GLU A 132 14.17 -12.32 -11.02
C GLU A 132 13.37 -11.02 -10.93
N PHE A 133 14.00 -9.99 -10.36
CA PHE A 133 13.40 -8.68 -10.16
C PHE A 133 12.06 -8.75 -9.41
N PRO A 134 12.04 -9.24 -8.15
CA PRO A 134 10.85 -9.16 -7.31
C PRO A 134 10.45 -7.70 -7.10
N ASN A 135 9.20 -7.36 -7.42
CA ASN A 135 8.72 -5.98 -7.44
C ASN A 135 7.47 -5.73 -6.59
N SER A 136 6.76 -6.76 -6.16
CA SER A 136 5.59 -6.64 -5.27
C SER A 136 5.49 -7.86 -4.35
N VAL A 137 4.92 -7.66 -3.16
CA VAL A 137 4.73 -8.69 -2.14
C VAL A 137 3.37 -8.55 -1.47
N ALA A 138 2.60 -9.65 -1.43
CA ALA A 138 1.40 -9.78 -0.62
C ALA A 138 1.74 -10.49 0.70
N PHE A 139 1.01 -10.19 1.76
CA PHE A 139 0.98 -11.03 2.95
C PHE A 139 -0.42 -11.19 3.51
N SER A 140 -0.83 -12.43 3.77
CA SER A 140 -2.08 -12.74 4.47
C SER A 140 -1.78 -13.09 5.92
N HIS A 141 -2.28 -12.26 6.84
CA HIS A 141 -2.26 -12.55 8.27
C HIS A 141 -3.06 -13.81 8.61
N ALA A 142 -4.20 -14.03 7.95
CA ALA A 142 -5.05 -15.19 8.19
C ALA A 142 -4.34 -16.50 7.83
N LEU A 143 -3.60 -16.50 6.72
CA LEU A 143 -2.91 -17.67 6.20
C LEU A 143 -1.48 -17.84 6.74
N HIS A 144 -0.89 -16.77 7.29
CA HIS A 144 0.55 -16.68 7.58
C HIS A 144 1.41 -16.97 6.35
N VAL A 145 0.98 -16.47 5.18
CA VAL A 145 1.64 -16.69 3.89
C VAL A 145 1.96 -15.36 3.24
N ALA A 146 3.20 -15.19 2.80
CA ALA A 146 3.63 -14.11 1.92
C ALA A 146 3.78 -14.63 0.49
N CYS A 147 3.39 -13.86 -0.52
CA CYS A 147 3.61 -14.21 -1.93
C CYS A 147 4.27 -13.06 -2.66
N VAL A 148 5.28 -13.36 -3.48
CA VAL A 148 6.13 -12.38 -4.14
C VAL A 148 5.98 -12.50 -5.65
N LEU A 149 5.71 -11.37 -6.29
CA LEU A 149 5.69 -11.23 -7.74
C LEU A 149 7.08 -10.85 -8.25
N ASN A 150 7.53 -11.55 -9.30
CA ASN A 150 8.78 -11.35 -10.01
C ASN A 150 8.45 -11.04 -11.47
N THR A 151 9.12 -10.06 -12.08
CA THR A 151 8.81 -9.62 -13.45
C THR A 151 9.96 -9.73 -14.46
N GLY A 152 11.22 -9.92 -14.04
CA GLY A 152 12.38 -9.93 -14.94
C GLY A 152 12.38 -11.10 -15.93
N SER A 153 13.55 -11.47 -16.44
CA SER A 153 13.69 -12.60 -17.39
C SER A 153 13.15 -13.94 -16.85
N LYS A 154 13.09 -14.07 -15.51
CA LYS A 154 12.45 -15.18 -14.79
C LYS A 154 11.25 -14.68 -13.98
N ALA A 155 10.16 -14.38 -14.67
CA ALA A 155 8.94 -13.82 -14.10
C ALA A 155 8.01 -14.90 -13.52
N GLY A 156 7.38 -14.59 -12.39
CA GLY A 156 6.49 -15.54 -11.72
C GLY A 156 6.26 -15.25 -10.24
N ILE A 157 5.61 -16.18 -9.57
CA ILE A 157 5.15 -16.07 -8.18
C ILE A 157 5.83 -17.13 -7.33
N SER A 158 6.35 -16.72 -6.19
CA SER A 158 6.74 -17.63 -5.10
C SER A 158 5.98 -17.27 -3.83
N CYS A 159 5.52 -18.26 -3.08
CA CYS A 159 4.93 -18.04 -1.77
C CYS A 159 5.80 -18.63 -0.66
N PHE A 160 5.68 -18.07 0.53
CA PHE A 160 6.46 -18.41 1.72
C PHE A 160 5.53 -18.47 2.93
N SER A 161 5.63 -19.53 3.73
CA SER A 161 5.07 -19.50 5.08
C SER A 161 5.92 -18.57 5.94
N VAL A 162 5.23 -17.78 6.77
CA VAL A 162 5.83 -16.88 7.75
C VAL A 162 5.61 -17.51 9.12
N ASN A 163 6.61 -18.26 9.56
CA ASN A 163 6.52 -19.08 10.77
C ASN A 163 6.51 -18.20 12.04
N HIS A 164 6.07 -18.76 13.17
CA HIS A 164 6.04 -18.06 14.47
C HIS A 164 7.41 -17.56 14.93
N ASP A 165 8.48 -18.25 14.55
CA ASP A 165 9.88 -17.87 14.80
C ASP A 165 10.40 -16.80 13.82
N ASN A 166 9.52 -16.25 12.97
CA ASN A 166 9.84 -15.28 11.94
C ASN A 166 10.79 -15.83 10.85
N ALA A 167 10.79 -17.14 10.62
CA ALA A 167 11.45 -17.72 9.47
C ALA A 167 10.54 -17.70 8.23
N LEU A 168 11.14 -17.42 7.06
CA LEU A 168 10.50 -17.54 5.75
C LEU A 168 10.83 -18.92 5.15
N THR A 169 9.82 -19.73 4.89
CA THR A 169 9.97 -21.03 4.25
C THR A 169 9.16 -21.08 2.96
N GLN A 170 9.78 -21.37 1.83
CA GLN A 170 9.05 -21.46 0.56
C GLN A 170 7.95 -22.54 0.63
N VAL A 171 6.76 -22.20 0.16
CA VAL A 171 5.62 -23.12 0.05
C VAL A 171 5.21 -23.26 -1.41
N GLY A 172 5.02 -24.52 -1.83
CA GLY A 172 4.73 -24.83 -3.23
C GLY A 172 5.92 -24.60 -4.16
N ALA A 173 5.67 -24.76 -5.45
CA ALA A 173 6.64 -24.49 -6.50
C ALA A 173 6.51 -23.04 -6.99
N PHE A 174 7.59 -22.51 -7.56
CA PHE A 174 7.54 -21.27 -8.34
C PHE A 174 6.56 -21.43 -9.51
N PHE A 175 5.64 -20.48 -9.64
CA PHE A 175 4.72 -20.43 -10.77
C PHE A 175 5.19 -19.39 -11.77
N GLU A 176 5.62 -19.82 -12.94
CA GLU A 176 6.00 -18.92 -14.03
C GLU A 176 4.77 -18.18 -14.56
N LEU A 177 4.91 -16.88 -14.84
CA LEU A 177 3.87 -16.07 -15.46
C LEU A 177 4.15 -15.91 -16.97
N PRO A 178 3.48 -16.69 -17.85
CA PRO A 178 3.84 -16.75 -19.26
C PRO A 178 3.66 -15.42 -20.00
N SER A 179 2.72 -14.57 -19.56
CA SER A 179 2.49 -13.24 -20.14
C SER A 179 3.73 -12.35 -20.02
N ILE A 180 4.38 -12.38 -18.85
CA ILE A 180 5.60 -11.60 -18.60
C ILE A 180 6.80 -12.30 -19.22
N SER A 181 6.98 -13.61 -19.01
CA SER A 181 8.11 -14.37 -19.59
C SER A 181 8.15 -14.26 -21.12
N ALA A 182 7.00 -14.10 -21.78
CA ALA A 182 6.94 -13.88 -23.23
C ALA A 182 7.47 -12.50 -23.64
N ALA A 183 7.20 -11.46 -22.84
CA ALA A 183 7.52 -10.07 -23.16
C ALA A 183 8.89 -9.59 -22.64
N GLN A 184 9.30 -10.06 -21.45
CA GLN A 184 10.54 -9.69 -20.79
C GLN A 184 11.61 -10.76 -21.00
N LYS A 185 12.70 -10.41 -21.69
CA LYS A 185 13.80 -11.34 -22.00
C LYS A 185 15.11 -11.02 -21.28
N ILE A 186 15.13 -9.95 -20.50
CA ILE A 186 16.31 -9.45 -19.79
C ILE A 186 15.93 -9.00 -18.38
N THR A 187 16.94 -8.93 -17.51
CA THR A 187 16.87 -8.29 -16.20
C THR A 187 18.02 -7.28 -16.10
N PRO A 188 17.78 -6.01 -15.70
CA PRO A 188 16.49 -5.44 -15.30
C PRO A 188 15.46 -5.41 -16.44
N PRO A 189 14.15 -5.46 -16.11
CA PRO A 189 13.07 -5.40 -17.09
C PRO A 189 12.97 -4.01 -17.72
N THR A 190 12.36 -3.94 -18.90
CA THR A 190 11.96 -2.66 -19.52
C THR A 190 10.46 -2.45 -19.32
N GLY A 191 10.08 -1.31 -18.74
CA GLY A 191 8.68 -1.02 -18.40
C GLY A 191 8.33 0.48 -18.45
N PRO A 192 7.18 0.88 -17.87
CA PRO A 192 6.21 0.03 -17.15
C PRO A 192 5.46 -1.07 -17.94
N PRO A 193 5.13 -0.93 -19.24
CA PRO A 193 4.32 -1.92 -19.96
C PRO A 193 4.92 -3.33 -19.94
N ASN A 194 4.06 -4.35 -20.04
CA ASN A 194 4.45 -5.77 -20.03
C ASN A 194 5.25 -6.22 -18.80
N THR A 195 4.98 -5.64 -17.63
CA THR A 195 5.60 -6.03 -16.36
C THR A 195 4.55 -6.46 -15.34
N GLY A 196 4.99 -7.26 -14.37
CA GLY A 196 4.21 -7.57 -13.18
C GLY A 196 3.88 -6.28 -12.43
N SER A 197 2.65 -6.19 -11.95
CA SER A 197 2.08 -4.92 -11.50
C SER A 197 1.88 -4.89 -10.01
N ASP A 198 1.08 -5.83 -9.52
CA ASP A 198 0.74 -5.93 -8.11
C ASP A 198 0.45 -7.40 -7.76
N VAL A 199 0.66 -7.76 -6.50
CA VAL A 199 0.24 -9.04 -5.94
C VAL A 199 -0.38 -8.80 -4.57
N LEU A 200 -1.61 -9.30 -4.38
CA LEU A 200 -2.39 -9.02 -3.20
C LEU A 200 -3.42 -10.12 -2.92
N PHE A 201 -3.71 -10.37 -1.65
CA PHE A 201 -4.82 -11.22 -1.26
C PHE A 201 -6.12 -10.42 -1.25
N ASN A 202 -7.25 -11.06 -1.60
CA ASN A 202 -8.55 -10.45 -1.33
C ASN A 202 -8.80 -10.35 0.19
N PRO A 203 -9.75 -9.50 0.64
CA PRO A 203 -9.98 -9.24 2.07
C PRO A 203 -10.17 -10.50 2.93
N SER A 204 -10.89 -11.51 2.44
CA SER A 204 -11.07 -12.79 3.18
C SER A 204 -9.89 -13.75 3.06
N SER A 205 -8.84 -13.42 2.31
CA SER A 205 -7.72 -14.31 1.99
C SER A 205 -8.15 -15.64 1.35
N SER A 206 -9.25 -15.64 0.60
CA SER A 206 -9.75 -16.80 -0.15
C SER A 206 -9.12 -16.91 -1.54
N ALA A 207 -8.48 -15.86 -2.04
CA ALA A 207 -7.74 -15.88 -3.29
C ALA A 207 -6.57 -14.89 -3.31
N LEU A 208 -5.53 -15.23 -4.06
CA LEU A 208 -4.40 -14.36 -4.40
C LEU A 208 -4.63 -13.80 -5.80
N PHE A 209 -4.50 -12.49 -5.97
CA PHE A 209 -4.63 -11.79 -7.24
C PHE A 209 -3.28 -11.24 -7.68
N VAL A 210 -3.04 -11.30 -8.99
CA VAL A 210 -1.86 -10.69 -9.63
C VAL A 210 -2.32 -9.94 -10.86
N THR A 211 -1.96 -8.65 -10.92
CA THR A 211 -2.16 -7.80 -12.10
C THR A 211 -0.87 -7.75 -12.91
N VAL A 212 -0.99 -7.73 -14.23
CA VAL A 212 0.14 -7.72 -15.17
C VAL A 212 -0.23 -6.78 -16.30
N LYS A 213 0.53 -5.68 -16.41
CA LYS A 213 0.26 -4.61 -17.36
C LYS A 213 0.30 -5.14 -18.79
N GLY A 214 -0.63 -4.66 -19.60
CA GLY A 214 -0.57 -4.76 -21.05
C GLY A 214 0.51 -3.85 -21.65
N ASP A 215 0.38 -3.57 -22.95
CA ASP A 215 1.31 -2.74 -23.71
C ASP A 215 0.78 -1.32 -24.05
N GLY A 216 -0.44 -1.01 -23.60
CA GLY A 216 -1.17 0.23 -23.92
C GLY A 216 -2.09 0.11 -25.13
N THR A 217 -1.98 -0.98 -25.89
CA THR A 217 -2.83 -1.33 -27.05
C THR A 217 -3.49 -2.71 -26.89
N THR A 218 -2.78 -3.63 -26.22
CA THR A 218 -3.22 -4.96 -25.84
C THR A 218 -3.53 -4.96 -24.35
N PRO A 219 -4.70 -5.48 -23.93
CA PRO A 219 -5.05 -5.57 -22.52
C PRO A 219 -4.08 -6.43 -21.71
N GLY A 220 -3.93 -6.07 -20.44
CA GLY A 220 -3.15 -6.84 -19.47
C GLY A 220 -3.80 -8.16 -19.06
N TYR A 221 -3.35 -8.68 -17.93
CA TYR A 221 -3.79 -9.93 -17.37
C TYR A 221 -4.05 -9.78 -15.88
N ILE A 222 -5.18 -10.32 -15.42
CA ILE A 222 -5.47 -10.49 -14.00
C ILE A 222 -5.54 -11.98 -13.74
N TYR A 223 -4.57 -12.50 -12.98
CA TYR A 223 -4.54 -13.87 -12.51
C TYR A 223 -5.16 -13.93 -11.11
N ALA A 224 -6.11 -14.82 -10.91
CA ALA A 224 -6.68 -15.11 -9.61
C ALA A 224 -6.44 -16.58 -9.25
N PHE A 225 -5.77 -16.82 -8.13
CA PHE A 225 -5.45 -18.15 -7.62
C PHE A 225 -6.29 -18.43 -6.39
N PRO A 226 -7.16 -19.46 -6.40
CA PRO A 226 -7.91 -19.83 -5.21
C PRO A 226 -6.95 -20.30 -4.10
N VAL A 227 -7.32 -20.02 -2.85
CA VAL A 227 -6.65 -20.56 -1.68
C VAL A 227 -7.34 -21.86 -1.28
N GLU A 228 -6.59 -22.95 -1.27
CA GLU A 228 -7.06 -24.26 -0.79
C GLU A 228 -6.14 -24.71 0.35
N ALA A 229 -6.71 -25.27 1.41
CA ALA A 229 -5.96 -25.76 2.58
C ALA A 229 -4.97 -24.73 3.19
N GLY A 230 -5.34 -23.44 3.14
CA GLY A 230 -4.57 -22.36 3.75
C GLY A 230 -3.43 -21.78 2.88
N CYS A 231 -3.27 -22.23 1.64
CA CYS A 231 -2.25 -21.72 0.71
C CYS A 231 -2.82 -21.44 -0.69
N PRO A 232 -2.31 -20.43 -1.41
CA PRO A 232 -2.64 -20.24 -2.82
C PRO A 232 -2.28 -21.46 -3.66
N VAL A 233 -3.21 -21.92 -4.51
CA VAL A 233 -2.98 -23.01 -5.46
C VAL A 233 -2.40 -22.44 -6.75
N LEU A 234 -1.07 -22.28 -6.78
CA LEU A 234 -0.32 -21.74 -7.92
C LEU A 234 -0.21 -22.73 -9.11
N THR A 235 -1.31 -23.37 -9.47
CA THR A 235 -1.45 -24.25 -10.66
C THR A 235 -2.81 -24.10 -11.34
N LYS A 236 -3.75 -23.37 -10.74
CA LYS A 236 -5.14 -23.22 -11.21
C LYS A 236 -5.55 -21.74 -11.23
N ALA A 237 -4.86 -20.92 -12.03
CA ALA A 237 -5.25 -19.53 -12.16
C ALA A 237 -6.54 -19.39 -12.99
N VAL A 238 -7.47 -18.58 -12.52
CA VAL A 238 -8.51 -17.97 -13.35
C VAL A 238 -7.90 -16.71 -13.96
N VAL A 239 -7.90 -16.62 -15.29
CA VAL A 239 -7.24 -15.53 -16.01
C VAL A 239 -8.29 -14.63 -16.65
N SER A 240 -8.28 -13.36 -16.26
CA SER A 240 -9.16 -12.33 -16.79
C SER A 240 -8.36 -11.34 -17.63
N ARG A 241 -8.96 -10.86 -18.73
CA ARG A 241 -8.39 -9.83 -19.60
C ARG A 241 -9.45 -8.83 -20.04
N PRO A 242 -9.99 -8.01 -19.11
CA PRO A 242 -10.98 -6.99 -19.49
C PRO A 242 -10.41 -6.09 -20.58
N ALA A 243 -11.17 -5.89 -21.66
CA ALA A 243 -10.70 -5.18 -22.84
C ALA A 243 -10.39 -3.69 -22.57
N GLU A 244 -10.89 -3.15 -21.47
CA GLU A 244 -10.71 -1.77 -21.06
C GLU A 244 -9.37 -1.51 -20.37
N LEU A 245 -8.76 -2.53 -19.76
CA LEU A 245 -7.56 -2.42 -18.93
C LEU A 245 -6.30 -2.68 -19.77
N MET A 246 -5.67 -1.58 -20.20
CA MET A 246 -4.50 -1.59 -21.07
C MET A 246 -3.19 -1.54 -20.31
N ILE A 247 -3.16 -0.87 -19.16
CA ILE A 247 -2.02 -0.73 -18.26
C ILE A 247 -2.55 -0.83 -16.82
N ASP A 248 -3.06 -1.98 -16.42
CA ASP A 248 -3.56 -2.26 -15.06
C ASP A 248 -2.44 -2.13 -14.02
N PHE A 249 -2.29 -0.96 -13.40
CA PHE A 249 -1.09 -0.59 -12.65
C PHE A 249 -1.15 -0.96 -11.17
N SER A 250 -2.28 -0.73 -10.50
CA SER A 250 -2.46 -1.13 -9.11
C SER A 250 -3.87 -1.63 -8.90
N MET A 251 -4.09 -2.38 -7.82
CA MET A 251 -5.42 -2.87 -7.46
C MET A 251 -5.68 -2.63 -5.97
N SER A 252 -6.83 -2.02 -5.65
CA SER A 252 -7.30 -1.87 -4.28
C SER A 252 -8.64 -2.56 -4.10
N PHE A 253 -8.71 -3.53 -3.19
CA PHE A 253 -9.98 -4.18 -2.85
C PHE A 253 -10.91 -3.25 -2.09
N LEU A 254 -12.20 -3.31 -2.45
CA LEU A 254 -13.31 -2.69 -1.73
C LEU A 254 -14.04 -3.75 -0.89
N SER A 255 -14.11 -4.96 -1.42
CA SER A 255 -14.70 -6.17 -0.84
C SER A 255 -14.13 -7.40 -1.58
N ASP A 256 -14.51 -8.62 -1.20
CA ASP A 256 -14.07 -9.82 -1.94
C ASP A 256 -14.56 -9.87 -3.39
N ASP A 257 -15.68 -9.20 -3.68
CA ASP A 257 -16.35 -9.20 -4.97
C ASP A 257 -16.17 -7.90 -5.75
N ARG A 258 -15.48 -6.88 -5.19
CA ARG A 258 -15.20 -5.61 -5.87
C ARG A 258 -13.85 -5.01 -5.56
N ALA A 259 -13.26 -4.39 -6.57
CA ALA A 259 -12.01 -3.66 -6.46
C ALA A 259 -11.98 -2.44 -7.40
N VAL A 260 -10.95 -1.62 -7.23
CA VAL A 260 -10.55 -0.57 -8.16
C VAL A 260 -9.21 -0.91 -8.75
N ILE A 261 -9.07 -0.76 -10.07
CA ILE A 261 -7.79 -0.88 -10.77
C ILE A 261 -7.46 0.47 -11.40
N SER A 262 -6.29 1.02 -11.12
CA SER A 262 -5.79 2.20 -11.84
C SER A 262 -5.27 1.80 -13.22
N ASP A 263 -5.47 2.70 -14.19
CA ASP A 263 -4.95 2.55 -15.54
C ASP A 263 -4.57 3.93 -16.11
N PRO A 264 -3.27 4.21 -16.35
CA PRO A 264 -2.80 5.51 -16.82
C PRO A 264 -3.23 5.83 -18.26
N THR A 265 -3.97 4.96 -18.96
CA THR A 265 -4.59 5.30 -20.24
C THR A 265 -5.90 6.07 -20.09
N PHE A 266 -6.56 6.04 -18.92
CA PHE A 266 -7.78 6.83 -18.66
C PHE A 266 -7.99 7.29 -17.22
N GLY A 267 -7.46 6.60 -16.20
CA GLY A 267 -7.65 6.93 -14.79
C GLY A 267 -7.76 5.67 -13.93
N ALA A 268 -8.98 5.16 -13.77
CA ALA A 268 -9.26 3.96 -12.99
C ALA A 268 -10.51 3.22 -13.46
N ALA A 269 -10.67 1.95 -13.12
CA ALA A 269 -11.87 1.16 -13.36
C ALA A 269 -12.37 0.54 -12.06
N LEU A 270 -13.69 0.59 -11.86
CA LEU A 270 -14.35 -0.32 -10.92
C LEU A 270 -14.47 -1.69 -11.60
N VAL A 271 -14.10 -2.72 -10.86
CA VAL A 271 -14.18 -4.10 -11.33
C VAL A 271 -15.01 -4.95 -10.38
N ASP A 272 -15.79 -5.85 -10.96
CA ASP A 272 -16.54 -6.88 -10.26
C ASP A 272 -15.79 -8.20 -10.38
N ILE A 273 -15.83 -8.99 -9.30
CA ILE A 273 -15.15 -10.27 -9.17
C ILE A 273 -16.23 -11.32 -8.88
N SER A 274 -16.40 -12.25 -9.81
CA SER A 274 -17.40 -13.31 -9.67
C SER A 274 -16.99 -14.33 -8.59
N PRO A 275 -17.93 -15.17 -8.10
CA PRO A 275 -17.58 -16.30 -7.23
C PRO A 275 -16.59 -17.29 -7.85
N SER A 276 -16.47 -17.31 -9.18
CA SER A 276 -15.48 -18.10 -9.91
C SER A 276 -14.16 -17.34 -10.13
N LEU A 277 -13.94 -16.23 -9.42
CA LEU A 277 -12.77 -15.35 -9.50
C LEU A 277 -12.57 -14.67 -10.87
N GLN A 278 -13.58 -14.64 -11.72
CA GLN A 278 -13.52 -13.93 -13.00
C GLN A 278 -13.66 -12.43 -12.72
N VAL A 279 -12.73 -11.63 -13.24
CA VAL A 279 -12.75 -10.18 -13.13
C VAL A 279 -13.32 -9.55 -14.40
N SER A 280 -14.24 -8.62 -14.24
CA SER A 280 -14.83 -7.82 -15.32
C SER A 280 -14.92 -6.35 -14.92
N VAL A 281 -14.74 -5.45 -15.89
CA VAL A 281 -14.89 -4.01 -15.66
C VAL A 281 -16.38 -3.67 -15.61
N SER A 282 -16.82 -3.13 -14.46
CA SER A 282 -18.20 -2.67 -14.29
C SER A 282 -18.35 -1.18 -14.62
N LYS A 283 -17.29 -0.38 -14.42
CA LYS A 283 -17.27 1.03 -14.81
C LYS A 283 -15.86 1.53 -15.10
N LYS A 284 -15.67 2.20 -16.23
CA LYS A 284 -14.50 3.05 -16.47
C LYS A 284 -14.68 4.42 -15.82
N VAL A 285 -13.65 4.90 -15.15
CA VAL A 285 -13.58 6.22 -14.53
C VAL A 285 -12.46 7.01 -15.20
N ALA A 286 -12.86 7.95 -16.06
CA ALA A 286 -11.92 8.88 -16.66
C ALA A 286 -11.52 9.95 -15.63
N VAL A 287 -10.22 10.13 -15.38
CA VAL A 287 -9.69 11.17 -14.50
C VAL A 287 -9.22 12.34 -15.37
N PRO A 288 -9.92 13.49 -15.36
CA PRO A 288 -9.56 14.62 -16.21
C PRO A 288 -8.16 15.16 -15.89
N GLY A 289 -7.36 15.38 -16.93
CA GLY A 289 -6.03 15.96 -16.78
C GLY A 289 -4.97 15.03 -16.18
N GLN A 290 -5.29 13.74 -16.01
CA GLN A 290 -4.31 12.73 -15.62
C GLN A 290 -3.16 12.63 -16.63
N LYS A 291 -1.99 12.25 -16.14
CA LYS A 291 -0.75 12.07 -16.90
C LYS A 291 -0.24 10.64 -16.79
N ALA A 292 -0.33 10.07 -15.59
CA ALA A 292 0.06 8.71 -15.27
C ALA A 292 -0.61 8.28 -13.95
N THR A 293 -1.94 8.19 -13.93
CA THR A 293 -2.66 7.65 -12.77
C THR A 293 -2.33 6.17 -12.60
N CYS A 294 -1.54 5.87 -11.58
CA CYS A 294 -0.88 4.58 -11.43
C CYS A 294 -1.15 3.93 -10.07
N TRP A 295 -1.16 4.67 -8.96
CA TRP A 295 -1.34 4.07 -7.63
C TRP A 295 -2.74 4.32 -7.08
N THR A 296 -3.21 3.39 -6.25
CA THR A 296 -4.49 3.47 -5.55
C THR A 296 -4.36 3.11 -4.08
N THR A 297 -5.14 3.77 -3.23
CA THR A 297 -5.38 3.28 -1.86
C THR A 297 -6.84 3.48 -1.48
N PHE A 298 -7.46 2.46 -0.89
CA PHE A 298 -8.83 2.53 -0.39
C PHE A 298 -8.84 2.82 1.11
N SER A 299 -9.70 3.73 1.54
CA SER A 299 -9.99 3.94 2.95
C SER A 299 -11.48 3.78 3.25
N GLY A 300 -11.83 2.68 3.91
CA GLY A 300 -13.21 2.46 4.39
C GLY A 300 -13.67 3.52 5.40
N ARG A 301 -12.74 4.17 6.11
CA ARG A 301 -13.08 5.28 7.03
C ARG A 301 -13.60 6.50 6.28
N PHE A 302 -13.01 6.80 5.13
CA PHE A 302 -13.37 7.97 4.33
C PHE A 302 -14.35 7.64 3.20
N ASP A 303 -14.68 6.35 3.06
CA ASP A 303 -15.48 5.82 1.97
C ASP A 303 -14.97 6.37 0.62
N ALA A 304 -13.67 6.25 0.40
CA ALA A 304 -12.98 6.87 -0.71
C ALA A 304 -11.83 6.02 -1.21
N VAL A 305 -11.67 5.99 -2.53
CA VAL A 305 -10.47 5.48 -3.19
C VAL A 305 -9.65 6.67 -3.64
N PHE A 306 -8.43 6.79 -3.13
CA PHE A 306 -7.50 7.83 -3.54
C PHE A 306 -6.64 7.32 -4.69
N LEU A 307 -6.58 8.12 -5.75
CA LEU A 307 -5.77 7.87 -6.94
C LEU A 307 -4.59 8.83 -6.98
N PHE A 308 -3.42 8.30 -7.31
CA PHE A 308 -2.17 9.06 -7.41
C PHE A 308 -1.60 8.98 -8.81
N ASP A 309 -1.12 10.12 -9.27
CA ASP A 309 -0.63 10.31 -10.61
C ASP A 309 0.84 10.72 -10.58
N GLY A 310 1.70 9.96 -11.24
CA GLY A 310 3.14 10.22 -11.22
C GLY A 310 3.53 11.52 -11.94
N GLY A 311 2.67 12.05 -12.81
CA GLY A 311 2.85 13.30 -13.54
C GLY A 311 1.96 14.45 -13.10
N ASN A 312 1.12 14.27 -12.07
CA ASN A 312 0.22 15.30 -11.55
C ASN A 312 0.19 15.29 -10.01
N PRO A 313 0.49 16.41 -9.33
CA PRO A 313 0.57 16.45 -7.86
C PRO A 313 -0.78 16.29 -7.16
N ASN A 314 -1.90 16.39 -7.88
CA ASN A 314 -3.22 16.30 -7.28
C ASN A 314 -3.60 14.86 -6.93
N VAL A 315 -4.29 14.68 -5.81
CA VAL A 315 -4.90 13.41 -5.41
C VAL A 315 -6.37 13.43 -5.77
N THR A 316 -6.84 12.46 -6.53
CA THR A 316 -8.26 12.33 -6.87
C THR A 316 -8.92 11.34 -5.91
N ALA A 317 -9.96 11.76 -5.19
CA ALA A 317 -10.75 10.87 -4.34
C ALA A 317 -12.03 10.45 -5.07
N LEU A 318 -12.18 9.16 -5.30
CA LEU A 318 -13.37 8.57 -5.90
C LEU A 318 -14.30 7.99 -4.85
N ASP A 319 -15.60 8.05 -5.13
CA ASP A 319 -16.60 7.25 -4.46
C ASP A 319 -16.42 5.77 -4.85
N PRO A 320 -16.25 4.85 -3.88
CA PRO A 320 -15.95 3.45 -4.16
C PRO A 320 -17.14 2.70 -4.79
N VAL A 321 -18.37 3.21 -4.67
CA VAL A 321 -19.57 2.58 -5.20
C VAL A 321 -19.86 3.04 -6.61
N THR A 322 -19.82 4.36 -6.83
CA THR A 322 -20.21 4.98 -8.08
C THR A 322 -19.02 5.28 -8.99
N GLY A 323 -17.80 5.39 -8.45
CA GLY A 323 -16.62 5.81 -9.20
C GLY A 323 -16.62 7.30 -9.56
N GLU A 324 -17.56 8.10 -9.04
CA GLU A 324 -17.58 9.54 -9.23
C GLU A 324 -16.51 10.22 -8.39
N THR A 325 -15.96 11.34 -8.87
CA THR A 325 -15.00 12.12 -8.08
C THR A 325 -15.72 12.82 -6.94
N LYS A 326 -15.42 12.43 -5.69
CA LYS A 326 -15.92 13.11 -4.48
C LYS A 326 -15.25 14.48 -4.34
N TYR A 327 -13.93 14.52 -4.48
CA TYR A 327 -13.12 15.73 -4.42
C TYR A 327 -11.72 15.49 -4.96
N THR A 328 -10.98 16.58 -5.15
CA THR A 328 -9.55 16.56 -5.50
C THR A 328 -8.78 17.32 -4.44
N ILE A 329 -7.72 16.72 -3.91
CA ILE A 329 -6.78 17.38 -3.01
C ILE A 329 -5.70 18.00 -3.89
N THR A 330 -5.54 19.33 -3.80
CA THR A 330 -4.50 20.04 -4.56
C THR A 330 -3.13 19.81 -3.93
N GLY A 331 -2.23 19.20 -4.69
CA GLY A 331 -0.82 19.09 -4.31
C GLY A 331 -0.01 20.30 -4.76
N SER A 332 1.26 20.37 -4.35
CA SER A 332 2.18 21.43 -4.77
C SER A 332 2.96 21.02 -6.03
N ALA A 333 3.31 21.98 -6.88
CA ALA A 333 4.12 21.69 -8.06
C ALA A 333 5.53 21.23 -7.67
N GLU A 334 6.04 21.73 -6.54
CA GLU A 334 7.33 21.39 -5.95
C GLU A 334 7.41 19.93 -5.53
N ALA A 335 6.31 19.36 -5.02
CA ALA A 335 6.22 17.96 -4.65
C ALA A 335 6.20 17.02 -5.88
N LYS A 336 5.80 17.51 -7.06
CA LYS A 336 5.56 16.70 -8.27
C LYS A 336 4.44 15.67 -8.04
N GLY A 337 4.32 14.66 -8.90
CA GLY A 337 3.29 13.63 -8.80
C GLY A 337 3.44 12.69 -7.60
N GLY A 338 2.38 11.95 -7.28
CA GLY A 338 2.36 10.95 -6.21
C GLY A 338 2.76 9.56 -6.72
N PHE A 339 3.55 8.84 -5.93
CA PHE A 339 4.15 7.54 -6.21
C PHE A 339 3.95 6.64 -5.00
N ASP A 340 2.76 6.06 -4.89
CA ASP A 340 2.30 5.28 -3.73
C ASP A 340 1.89 6.12 -2.50
N ALA A 341 1.04 5.54 -1.66
CA ALA A 341 0.44 6.22 -0.53
C ALA A 341 -0.10 5.24 0.52
N ALA A 342 -0.24 5.74 1.74
CA ALA A 342 -0.88 5.02 2.83
C ALA A 342 -1.80 5.96 3.61
N VAL A 343 -2.88 5.41 4.17
CA VAL A 343 -3.78 6.13 5.07
C VAL A 343 -3.57 5.61 6.49
N SER A 344 -3.32 6.49 7.45
CA SER A 344 -3.30 6.12 8.88
C SER A 344 -4.09 7.11 9.71
N GLY A 345 -5.10 6.61 10.41
CA GLY A 345 -6.00 7.43 11.20
C GLY A 345 -6.77 8.41 10.33
N GLU A 346 -6.42 9.69 10.40
CA GLU A 346 -7.07 10.79 9.68
C GLU A 346 -6.18 11.43 8.62
N TYR A 347 -5.04 10.80 8.34
CA TYR A 347 -4.00 11.37 7.50
C TYR A 347 -3.73 10.49 6.30
N LEU A 348 -3.49 11.13 5.17
CA LEU A 348 -2.99 10.53 3.95
C LEU A 348 -1.53 10.91 3.77
N TYR A 349 -0.68 9.90 3.68
CA TYR A 349 0.75 10.02 3.41
C TYR A 349 0.99 9.68 1.95
N VAL A 350 1.67 10.56 1.22
CA VAL A 350 1.92 10.37 -0.21
C VAL A 350 3.39 10.51 -0.48
N LEU A 351 4.01 9.44 -0.95
CA LEU A 351 5.39 9.44 -1.41
C LEU A 351 5.46 10.22 -2.73
N GLN A 352 6.26 11.28 -2.76
CA GLN A 352 6.23 12.27 -3.84
C GLN A 352 7.22 11.95 -4.95
N GLY A 353 7.09 12.56 -6.13
CA GLY A 353 8.11 12.51 -7.18
C GLY A 353 9.32 13.39 -6.86
N ALA A 354 9.18 14.34 -5.94
CA ALA A 354 10.28 14.99 -5.24
C ALA A 354 10.84 14.08 -4.12
N ALA A 355 12.02 14.42 -3.60
CA ALA A 355 12.65 13.68 -2.50
C ALA A 355 11.96 13.99 -1.16
N GLY A 356 10.69 13.58 -1.00
CA GLY A 356 9.91 13.87 0.19
C GLY A 356 8.57 13.14 0.29
N ILE A 357 7.86 13.43 1.38
CA ILE A 357 6.52 12.90 1.66
C ILE A 357 5.60 14.09 1.96
N SER A 358 4.42 14.10 1.33
CA SER A 358 3.34 15.02 1.71
C SER A 358 2.41 14.31 2.68
N VAL A 359 2.02 15.03 3.73
CA VAL A 359 1.01 14.59 4.70
C VAL A 359 -0.21 15.49 4.53
N PHE A 360 -1.37 14.89 4.28
CA PHE A 360 -2.64 15.60 4.17
C PHE A 360 -3.55 15.22 5.33
N ASP A 361 -4.16 16.21 5.98
CA ASP A 361 -5.25 15.98 6.92
C ASP A 361 -6.56 15.79 6.14
N LEU A 362 -7.14 14.60 6.27
CA LEU A 362 -8.39 14.21 5.63
C LEU A 362 -9.62 14.68 6.41
N LYS A 363 -9.46 15.29 7.60
CA LYS A 363 -10.56 15.91 8.34
C LYS A 363 -11.22 16.97 7.47
N GLY A 364 -12.47 16.71 7.14
CA GLY A 364 -13.31 17.61 6.34
C GLY A 364 -13.86 17.01 5.06
N GLY A 365 -13.20 15.97 4.52
CA GLY A 365 -13.56 15.37 3.22
C GLY A 365 -14.87 14.57 3.20
N VAL A 366 -15.40 14.18 4.36
CA VAL A 366 -16.60 13.32 4.44
C VAL A 366 -17.82 14.07 4.99
N ASP A 367 -17.65 15.00 5.93
CA ASP A 367 -18.80 15.51 6.72
C ASP A 367 -18.95 17.03 6.80
N ASN A 368 -17.97 17.84 6.37
CA ASN A 368 -17.94 19.28 6.68
C ASN A 368 -17.73 20.23 5.48
N GLY A 369 -17.72 19.71 4.25
CA GLY A 369 -17.51 20.54 3.05
C GLY A 369 -16.15 21.27 3.00
N LYS A 370 -15.18 20.81 3.80
CA LYS A 370 -13.80 21.34 3.80
C LYS A 370 -12.93 20.38 3.01
N VAL A 371 -12.18 20.92 2.05
CA VAL A 371 -11.22 20.13 1.27
C VAL A 371 -10.06 19.71 2.20
N PRO A 372 -9.64 18.43 2.18
CA PRO A 372 -8.40 18.02 2.83
C PRO A 372 -7.24 18.95 2.47
N HIS A 373 -6.32 19.18 3.41
CA HIS A 373 -5.25 20.15 3.22
C HIS A 373 -3.90 19.58 3.65
N LEU A 374 -2.83 20.13 3.08
CA LEU A 374 -1.46 19.77 3.40
C LEU A 374 -1.12 20.22 4.83
N VAL A 375 -0.65 19.29 5.66
CA VAL A 375 -0.15 19.57 7.02
C VAL A 375 1.38 19.55 7.09
N GLN A 376 2.03 18.76 6.25
CA GLN A 376 3.49 18.70 6.18
C GLN A 376 3.93 18.39 4.75
N SER A 377 4.99 19.08 4.31
CA SER A 377 5.83 18.66 3.19
C SER A 377 7.20 18.35 3.76
N LEU A 378 7.49 17.06 3.96
CA LEU A 378 8.74 16.62 4.55
C LEU A 378 9.80 16.47 3.45
N ASP A 379 10.88 17.25 3.55
CA ASP A 379 12.06 17.10 2.70
C ASP A 379 12.96 15.98 3.24
N LEU A 380 13.24 15.00 2.38
CA LEU A 380 14.09 13.85 2.64
C LEU A 380 15.32 13.85 1.72
N SER A 381 15.62 14.94 1.02
CA SER A 381 16.76 15.05 0.10
C SER A 381 18.11 14.70 0.75
N GLY A 382 18.24 14.90 2.07
CA GLY A 382 19.39 14.46 2.86
C GLY A 382 19.62 12.95 2.88
N LEU A 383 18.61 12.12 2.57
CA LEU A 383 18.73 10.67 2.41
C LEU A 383 19.33 10.26 1.06
N GLY A 384 19.43 11.18 0.10
CA GLY A 384 19.94 10.91 -1.25
C GLY A 384 18.86 10.99 -2.34
N SER A 385 19.09 10.28 -3.45
CA SER A 385 18.23 10.35 -4.62
C SER A 385 16.86 9.72 -4.38
N ARG A 386 15.79 10.45 -4.74
CA ARG A 386 14.42 9.95 -4.76
C ARG A 386 14.22 8.71 -5.64
N GLN A 387 15.04 8.54 -6.67
CA GLN A 387 14.84 7.51 -7.70
C GLN A 387 14.61 6.10 -7.13
N GLY A 388 15.27 5.74 -6.04
CA GLY A 388 15.14 4.43 -5.41
C GLY A 388 13.91 4.25 -4.52
N TRP A 389 13.11 5.28 -4.23
CA TRP A 389 12.08 5.16 -3.20
C TRP A 389 10.77 4.62 -3.77
N GLN A 390 10.31 3.49 -3.22
CA GLN A 390 9.20 2.71 -3.75
C GLN A 390 8.33 2.17 -2.61
N GLY A 391 7.04 1.98 -2.88
CA GLY A 391 6.11 1.51 -1.87
C GLY A 391 5.81 2.55 -0.80
N LEU A 392 4.65 2.45 -0.14
CA LEU A 392 4.41 3.16 1.10
C LEU A 392 3.42 2.37 1.97
N THR A 393 3.76 2.14 3.24
CA THR A 393 2.87 1.43 4.16
C THR A 393 3.02 1.96 5.58
N VAL A 394 2.07 1.64 6.46
CA VAL A 394 2.01 2.16 7.84
C VAL A 394 1.90 1.03 8.86
N TYR A 395 2.36 1.31 10.07
CA TYR A 395 2.09 0.50 11.26
C TYR A 395 1.33 1.33 12.31
N PRO A 396 0.30 0.76 12.96
CA PRO A 396 -0.40 -0.44 12.52
C PRO A 396 -1.07 -0.17 11.14
N SER A 397 -1.12 -1.21 10.32
CA SER A 397 -1.70 -1.21 8.97
C SER A 397 -3.21 -1.44 8.99
#